data_AF-A0A6P2D3S1-F1
#
_entry.id   AF-A0A6P2D3S1-F1
#
_cell.length_a   1.000
_cell.length_b   1.000
_cell.length_c   1.000
_cell.angle_alpha   90.00
_cell.angle_beta   90.00
_cell.angle_gamma   90.00
#
_symmetry.space_group_name_H-M   'P 1'
#
loop_
_entity.id
_entity.type
_entity.pdbx_description
1 polymer ?
#
loop_
_entity_poly.entity_id
_entity_poly.type
_entity_poly.pdbx_seq_one_letter_code
_entity_poly.pdbx_strand_id
1 'polypeptide(L)'
;MLTAATILLAFALAFPVGTLVEYVLHRWLLHARSRTFVSHRHRMHHKSNEADTLWGDFRDFSLGAVPFCWLGFLHSLVAGIGFLLGGAAYVFVLALVHKLSHERPQLVFWMRPTSHELHHGETPRYNFGIVTRFWDRVFGTFADQMPTPRHLRRGGK
;
A
#
# COMPACT_ATOMS: atom_id res chain seq x y z
N MET A 1 11.64 8.72 31.15
CA MET A 1 10.90 9.61 30.22
C MET A 1 11.47 9.55 28.80
N LEU A 2 12.79 9.64 28.61
CA LEU A 2 13.43 9.59 27.28
C LEU A 2 13.15 8.30 26.48
N THR A 3 13.10 7.14 27.13
CA THR A 3 12.83 5.84 26.50
C THR A 3 11.43 5.78 25.88
N ALA A 4 10.39 6.15 26.63
CA ALA A 4 9.01 6.14 26.13
C ALA A 4 8.82 7.11 24.97
N ALA A 5 9.38 8.32 25.08
CA ALA A 5 9.36 9.30 23.99
C ALA A 5 10.05 8.76 22.72
N THR A 6 11.19 8.08 22.88
CA THR A 6 11.93 7.46 21.76
C THR A 6 11.10 6.37 21.08
N ILE A 7 10.44 5.50 21.85
CA ILE A 7 9.55 4.45 21.30
C ILE A 7 8.41 5.08 20.51
N LEU A 8 7.70 6.04 21.11
CA LEU A 8 6.54 6.67 20.49
C LEU A 8 6.92 7.45 19.22
N LEU A 9 8.06 8.16 19.25
CA LEU A 9 8.55 8.88 18.08
C LEU A 9 8.96 7.92 16.97
N ALA A 10 9.72 6.87 17.28
CA ALA A 10 10.11 5.86 16.30
C ALA A 10 8.91 5.12 15.71
N PHE A 11 7.91 4.79 16.54
CA PHE A 11 6.64 4.23 16.12
C PHE A 11 5.91 5.16 15.15
N ALA A 12 5.78 6.45 15.50
CA ALA A 12 5.10 7.43 14.67
C ALA A 12 5.85 7.67 13.34
N LEU A 13 7.18 7.70 13.36
CA LEU A 13 8.01 7.85 12.16
C LEU A 13 7.91 6.66 11.19
N ALA A 14 7.52 5.48 11.68
CA ALA A 14 7.29 4.33 10.81
C ALA A 14 6.11 4.52 9.86
N PHE A 15 5.14 5.40 10.16
CA PHE A 15 3.99 5.65 9.28
C PHE A 15 4.36 6.38 7.99
N PRO A 16 4.99 7.58 8.01
CA PRO A 16 5.39 8.25 6.77
C PRO A 16 6.38 7.41 5.96
N VAL A 17 7.33 6.72 6.62
CA VAL A 17 8.22 5.76 5.93
C VAL A 17 7.41 4.61 5.32
N GLY A 18 6.45 4.07 6.07
CA GLY A 18 5.51 3.03 5.64
C GLY A 18 4.76 3.40 4.37
N THR A 19 4.27 4.64 4.25
CA THR A 19 3.59 5.10 3.01
C THR A 19 4.50 5.08 1.78
N LEU A 20 5.79 5.39 1.95
CA LEU A 20 6.76 5.32 0.86
C LEU A 20 7.10 3.87 0.53
N VAL A 21 7.32 3.03 1.54
CA VAL A 21 7.61 1.61 1.38
C VAL A 21 6.44 0.92 0.69
N GLU A 22 5.20 1.15 1.11
CA GLU A 22 3.99 0.68 0.43
C GLU A 22 4.01 1.02 -1.05
N TYR A 23 4.24 2.29 -1.39
CA TYR A 23 4.27 2.75 -2.77
C TYR A 23 5.35 2.01 -3.58
N VAL A 24 6.55 1.87 -3.02
CA VAL A 24 7.67 1.16 -3.65
C VAL A 24 7.38 -0.33 -3.82
N LEU A 25 6.84 -0.99 -2.80
CA LEU A 25 6.51 -2.42 -2.89
C LEU A 25 5.38 -2.65 -3.88
N HIS A 26 4.34 -1.83 -3.85
CA HIS A 26 3.21 -2.00 -4.75
C HIS A 26 3.64 -1.85 -6.21
N ARG A 27 4.39 -0.80 -6.54
CA ARG A 27 4.80 -0.52 -7.92
C ARG A 27 5.94 -1.40 -8.43
N TRP A 28 6.94 -1.73 -7.62
CA TRP A 28 8.15 -2.43 -8.09
C TRP A 28 8.29 -3.88 -7.64
N LEU A 29 7.58 -4.32 -6.60
CA LEU A 29 7.61 -5.72 -6.16
C LEU A 29 6.35 -6.46 -6.62
N LEU A 30 5.18 -5.95 -6.24
CA LEU A 30 3.88 -6.57 -6.52
C LEU A 30 3.53 -6.50 -8.02
N HIS A 31 3.82 -5.39 -8.68
CA HIS A 31 3.68 -5.22 -10.15
C HIS A 31 4.93 -5.58 -10.96
N ALA A 32 5.95 -6.19 -10.34
CA ALA A 32 7.11 -6.65 -11.08
C ALA A 32 6.74 -7.74 -12.11
N ARG A 33 7.53 -7.80 -13.20
CA ARG A 33 7.43 -8.90 -14.18
C ARG A 33 7.91 -10.24 -13.59
N SER A 34 8.71 -10.22 -12.53
CA SER A 34 9.17 -11.42 -11.82
C SER A 34 7.99 -12.21 -11.26
N ARG A 35 8.10 -13.54 -11.22
CA ARG A 35 7.07 -14.44 -10.65
C ARG A 35 7.36 -14.80 -9.20
N THR A 36 7.63 -13.79 -8.38
CA THR A 36 7.69 -14.00 -6.93
C THR A 36 6.32 -14.44 -6.42
N PHE A 37 6.28 -15.06 -5.24
CA PHE A 37 5.03 -15.47 -4.63
C PHE A 37 4.05 -14.28 -4.46
N VAL A 38 4.54 -13.14 -3.96
CA VAL A 38 3.72 -11.94 -3.74
C VAL A 38 3.24 -11.30 -5.05
N SER A 39 4.08 -11.20 -6.07
CA SER A 39 3.67 -10.64 -7.38
C SER A 39 2.69 -11.55 -8.13
N HIS A 40 2.83 -12.87 -7.97
CA HIS A 40 1.87 -13.82 -8.51
C HIS A 40 0.51 -13.69 -7.84
N ARG A 41 0.47 -13.64 -6.50
CA ARG A 41 -0.76 -13.42 -5.75
C ARG A 41 -1.43 -12.10 -6.11
N HIS A 42 -0.69 -11.01 -6.16
CA HIS A 42 -1.21 -9.70 -6.56
C HIS A 42 -1.82 -9.72 -7.96
N ARG A 43 -1.20 -10.43 -8.91
CA ARG A 43 -1.77 -10.61 -10.24
C ARG A 43 -3.09 -11.41 -10.22
N MET A 44 -3.20 -12.41 -9.35
CA MET A 44 -4.44 -13.18 -9.21
C MET A 44 -5.55 -12.33 -8.59
N HIS A 45 -5.21 -11.52 -7.58
CA HIS A 45 -6.07 -10.50 -6.98
C HIS A 45 -6.58 -9.49 -8.02
N HIS A 46 -5.69 -8.93 -8.85
CA HIS A 46 -6.07 -8.07 -9.98
C HIS A 46 -7.02 -8.75 -10.97
N LYS A 47 -6.86 -10.07 -11.17
CA LYS A 47 -7.69 -10.84 -12.09
C LYS A 47 -9.09 -11.15 -11.53
N SER A 48 -9.20 -11.48 -10.24
CA SER A 48 -10.48 -11.75 -9.60
C SER A 48 -11.22 -10.46 -9.24
N ASN A 49 -10.48 -9.39 -8.95
CA ASN A 49 -11.01 -8.15 -8.37
C ASN A 49 -11.80 -8.38 -7.06
N GLU A 50 -11.44 -9.43 -6.33
CA GLU A 50 -12.00 -9.75 -5.02
C GLU A 50 -11.09 -9.21 -3.92
N ALA A 51 -11.63 -8.93 -2.74
CA ALA A 51 -10.80 -8.56 -1.60
C ALA A 51 -9.89 -9.71 -1.20
N ASP A 52 -8.59 -9.45 -1.09
CA ASP A 52 -7.67 -10.39 -0.45
C ASP A 52 -7.96 -10.48 1.06
N THR A 53 -7.52 -11.57 1.68
CA THR A 53 -7.66 -11.68 3.13
C THR A 53 -6.77 -10.66 3.84
N LEU A 54 -7.26 -10.07 4.94
CA LEU A 54 -6.50 -9.11 5.75
C LEU A 54 -5.09 -9.64 6.10
N TRP A 55 -5.00 -10.91 6.50
CA TRP A 55 -3.74 -11.57 6.84
C TRP A 55 -2.87 -11.90 5.63
N GLY A 56 -3.48 -12.12 4.46
CA GLY A 56 -2.77 -12.29 3.19
C GLY A 56 -2.01 -11.02 2.80
N ASP A 57 -2.70 -9.88 2.81
CA ASP A 57 -2.08 -8.57 2.54
C ASP A 57 -1.04 -8.22 3.60
N PHE A 58 -1.37 -8.43 4.88
CA PHE A 58 -0.44 -8.18 5.98
C PHE A 58 0.86 -8.95 5.78
N ARG A 59 0.78 -10.24 5.43
CA ARG A 59 1.95 -11.07 5.12
C ARG A 59 2.72 -10.54 3.90
N ASP A 60 2.04 -10.30 2.78
CA ASP A 60 2.69 -9.99 1.52
C ASP A 60 3.45 -8.65 1.59
N PHE A 61 2.86 -7.63 2.23
CA PHE A 61 3.55 -6.37 2.50
C PHE A 61 4.62 -6.49 3.59
N SER A 62 4.40 -7.29 4.64
CA SER A 62 5.43 -7.52 5.67
C SER A 62 6.69 -8.16 5.09
N LEU A 63 6.53 -9.15 4.20
CA LEU A 63 7.66 -9.80 3.53
C LEU A 63 8.45 -8.81 2.66
N GLY A 64 7.76 -7.92 1.93
CA GLY A 64 8.40 -6.86 1.17
C GLY A 64 9.06 -5.79 2.05
N ALA A 65 8.54 -5.54 3.25
CA ALA A 65 9.00 -4.50 4.17
C ALA A 65 10.22 -4.90 5.03
N VAL A 66 10.62 -6.18 5.04
CA VAL A 66 11.78 -6.69 5.82
C VAL A 66 13.05 -5.82 5.64
N PRO A 67 13.43 -5.36 4.44
CA PRO A 67 14.60 -4.51 4.25
C PRO A 67 14.49 -3.12 4.88
N PHE A 68 13.33 -2.71 5.40
CA PHE A 68 13.11 -1.38 5.97
C PHE A 68 12.78 -1.43 7.46
N CYS A 69 12.37 -2.58 8.00
CA CYS A 69 11.93 -2.68 9.40
C CYS A 69 13.04 -2.50 10.44
N TRP A 70 14.31 -2.55 10.01
CA TRP A 70 15.49 -2.42 10.89
C TRP A 70 16.00 -0.98 11.03
N LEU A 71 15.43 0.01 10.33
CA LEU A 71 15.93 1.38 10.30
C LEU A 71 16.02 2.03 11.70
N GLY A 72 15.06 1.76 12.59
CA GLY A 72 15.10 2.28 13.97
C GLY A 72 16.29 1.76 14.80
N PHE A 73 16.80 0.56 14.49
CA PHE A 73 17.93 -0.04 15.22
C PHE A 73 19.26 0.66 14.90
N LEU A 74 19.33 1.41 13.81
CA LEU A 74 20.48 2.27 13.49
C LEU A 74 20.67 3.37 14.55
N HIS A 75 19.60 3.76 15.25
CA HIS A 75 19.66 4.76 16.31
C HIS A 75 19.82 4.13 17.69
N SER A 76 18.98 3.16 18.05
CA SER A 76 19.09 2.40 19.30
C SER A 76 18.18 1.16 19.29
N LEU A 77 18.39 0.23 20.23
CA LEU A 77 17.49 -0.93 20.42
C LEU A 77 16.03 -0.50 20.67
N VAL A 78 15.84 0.53 21.50
CA VAL A 78 14.52 1.05 21.88
C VAL A 78 13.80 1.67 20.68
N ALA A 79 14.51 2.48 19.89
CA ALA A 79 13.98 3.04 18.65
C ALA A 79 13.69 1.95 17.62
N GLY A 80 14.53 0.91 17.53
CA GLY A 80 14.32 -0.26 16.70
C GLY A 80 13.00 -0.97 17.01
N ILE A 81 12.75 -1.26 18.29
CA ILE A 81 11.48 -1.89 18.71
C ILE A 81 10.29 -0.99 18.40
N GLY A 82 10.37 0.32 18.71
CA GLY A 82 9.30 1.27 18.40
C GLY A 82 8.99 1.35 16.91
N PHE A 83 10.02 1.44 16.08
CA PHE A 83 9.90 1.49 14.63
C PHE A 83 9.32 0.19 14.05
N LEU A 84 9.78 -0.97 14.53
CA LEU A 84 9.27 -2.28 14.09
C LEU A 84 7.78 -2.43 14.41
N LEU A 85 7.36 -2.07 15.63
CA LEU A 85 5.95 -2.09 16.03
C LEU A 85 5.11 -1.08 15.22
N GLY A 86 5.65 0.11 14.95
CA GLY A 86 5.01 1.12 14.11
C GLY A 86 4.84 0.64 12.67
N GLY A 87 5.85 -0.02 12.12
CA GLY A 87 5.81 -0.63 10.78
C GLY A 87 4.77 -1.74 10.69
N ALA A 88 4.70 -2.63 11.69
CA ALA A 88 3.67 -3.67 11.75
C ALA A 88 2.27 -3.05 11.85
N ALA A 89 2.08 -2.03 12.70
CA ALA A 89 0.81 -1.31 12.79
C ALA A 89 0.43 -0.63 11.47
N TYR A 90 1.40 -0.04 10.77
CA TYR A 90 1.18 0.55 9.45
C TYR A 90 0.73 -0.49 8.42
N VAL A 91 1.41 -1.64 8.35
CA VAL A 91 1.04 -2.72 7.41
C VAL A 91 -0.37 -3.25 7.71
N PHE A 92 -0.76 -3.32 8.99
CA PHE A 92 -2.14 -3.66 9.37
C PHE A 92 -3.15 -2.61 8.87
N VAL A 93 -2.86 -1.31 9.04
CA VAL A 93 -3.70 -0.23 8.50
C VAL A 93 -3.79 -0.32 6.98
N LEU A 94 -2.69 -0.54 6.29
CA LEU A 94 -2.65 -0.75 4.84
C LEU A 94 -3.56 -1.92 4.43
N ALA A 95 -3.43 -3.09 5.06
CA ALA A 95 -4.22 -4.25 4.73
C ALA A 95 -5.72 -4.00 4.98
N LEU A 96 -6.05 -3.28 6.05
CA LEU A 96 -7.41 -2.87 6.35
C LEU A 96 -7.96 -1.91 5.30
N VAL A 97 -7.19 -0.88 4.90
CA VAL A 97 -7.61 0.09 3.88
C VAL A 97 -7.74 -0.58 2.51
N HIS A 98 -6.85 -1.49 2.16
CA HIS A 98 -6.93 -2.30 0.93
C HIS A 98 -8.24 -3.09 0.89
N LYS A 99 -8.53 -3.82 1.96
CA LYS A 99 -9.77 -4.59 2.11
C LYS A 99 -11.02 -3.70 2.08
N LEU A 100 -11.02 -2.60 2.83
CA LEU A 100 -12.11 -1.64 2.84
C LEU A 100 -12.33 -1.00 1.48
N SER A 101 -11.29 -0.76 0.71
CA SER A 101 -11.41 -0.20 -0.64
C SER A 101 -12.17 -1.14 -1.60
N HIS A 102 -12.14 -2.45 -1.34
CA HIS A 102 -12.96 -3.43 -2.07
C HIS A 102 -14.37 -3.58 -1.50
N GLU A 103 -14.49 -3.79 -0.19
CA GLU A 103 -15.77 -4.19 0.41
C GLU A 103 -16.66 -3.01 0.81
N ARG A 104 -16.06 -1.90 1.25
CA ARG A 104 -16.75 -0.75 1.84
C ARG A 104 -15.99 0.57 1.55
N PRO A 105 -15.78 0.96 0.28
CA PRO A 105 -14.93 2.10 -0.09
C PRO A 105 -15.38 3.43 0.51
N GLN A 106 -16.67 3.56 0.86
CA GLN A 106 -17.19 4.70 1.60
C GLN A 106 -16.51 4.90 2.96
N LEU A 107 -15.98 3.86 3.61
CA LEU A 107 -15.27 4.00 4.88
C LEU A 107 -13.87 4.62 4.72
N VAL A 108 -13.32 4.61 3.50
CA VAL A 108 -12.07 5.28 3.14
C VAL A 108 -12.37 6.72 2.70
N PHE A 109 -13.01 7.49 3.58
CA PHE A 109 -13.62 8.79 3.23
C PHE A 109 -12.61 9.88 2.84
N TRP A 110 -11.35 9.76 3.27
CA TRP A 110 -10.28 10.71 2.92
C TRP A 110 -9.75 10.55 1.49
N MET A 111 -10.17 9.50 0.79
CA MET A 111 -9.70 9.19 -0.55
C MET A 111 -10.85 8.57 -1.36
N ARG A 112 -11.71 9.41 -1.94
CA ARG A 112 -12.82 8.98 -2.79
C ARG A 112 -12.70 9.53 -4.23
N PRO A 113 -12.82 8.68 -5.28
CA PRO A 113 -12.74 7.21 -5.21
C PRO A 113 -11.42 6.77 -4.57
N THR A 114 -11.34 5.58 -4.00
CA THR A 114 -10.08 5.09 -3.45
C THR A 114 -9.05 4.96 -4.57
N SER A 115 -7.78 5.17 -4.24
CA SER A 115 -6.68 4.94 -5.18
C SER A 115 -6.71 3.50 -5.69
N HIS A 116 -7.06 2.57 -4.80
CA HIS A 116 -7.21 1.16 -5.10
C HIS A 116 -8.33 0.84 -6.11
N GLU A 117 -9.51 1.44 -5.94
CA GLU A 117 -10.60 1.32 -6.93
C GLU A 117 -10.16 1.82 -8.32
N LEU A 118 -9.47 2.97 -8.37
CA LEU A 118 -8.95 3.51 -9.62
C LEU A 118 -7.90 2.58 -10.23
N HIS A 119 -7.02 2.02 -9.40
CA HIS A 119 -5.92 1.14 -9.76
C HIS A 119 -6.41 -0.18 -10.38
N HIS A 120 -7.43 -0.80 -9.79
CA HIS A 120 -8.09 -2.01 -10.32
C HIS A 120 -8.89 -1.74 -11.61
N GLY A 121 -9.22 -0.49 -11.91
CA GLY A 121 -9.77 -0.08 -13.21
C GLY A 121 -8.76 -0.24 -14.37
N GLU A 122 -8.95 0.46 -15.48
CA GLU A 122 -7.97 0.38 -16.60
C GLU A 122 -6.68 1.18 -16.38
N THR A 123 -6.32 1.44 -15.11
CA THR A 123 -5.09 2.14 -14.72
C THR A 123 -4.12 1.32 -13.86
N PRO A 124 -3.81 0.04 -14.17
CA PRO A 124 -2.93 -0.79 -13.34
C PRO A 124 -1.47 -0.29 -13.30
N ARG A 125 -1.14 0.78 -14.02
CA ARG A 125 0.16 1.46 -14.02
C ARG A 125 0.17 2.79 -13.24
N TYR A 126 -0.93 3.13 -12.58
CA TYR A 126 -1.13 4.36 -11.82
C TYR A 126 -1.71 4.02 -10.45
N ASN A 127 -1.72 4.98 -9.52
CA ASN A 127 -2.44 4.89 -8.24
C ASN A 127 -1.96 3.72 -7.36
N PHE A 128 -0.65 3.64 -7.14
CA PHE A 128 -0.04 2.55 -6.36
C PHE A 128 -0.15 2.78 -4.85
N GLY A 129 -0.34 4.01 -4.38
CA GLY A 129 -0.59 4.27 -2.97
C GLY A 129 -2.01 3.83 -2.59
N ILE A 130 -2.13 2.85 -1.71
CA ILE A 130 -3.37 2.32 -1.14
C ILE A 130 -3.88 3.21 0.00
N VAL A 131 -3.00 3.69 0.87
CA VAL A 131 -3.41 4.51 2.05
C VAL A 131 -3.45 6.00 1.71
N THR A 132 -2.58 6.45 0.81
CA THR A 132 -2.47 7.85 0.37
C THR A 132 -1.97 7.97 -1.06
N ARG A 133 -2.43 8.99 -1.80
CA ARG A 133 -1.97 9.35 -3.16
C ARG A 133 -0.73 10.25 -3.18
N PHE A 134 -0.14 10.55 -2.02
CA PHE A 134 0.98 11.51 -1.92
C PHE A 134 2.12 11.12 -2.87
N TRP A 135 2.60 9.88 -2.79
CA TRP A 135 3.70 9.39 -3.60
C TRP A 135 3.33 9.23 -5.07
N ASP A 136 2.08 8.89 -5.40
CA ASP A 136 1.61 8.92 -6.78
C ASP A 136 1.72 10.30 -7.41
N ARG A 137 1.45 11.37 -6.65
CA ARG A 137 1.63 12.75 -7.14
C ARG A 137 3.11 13.11 -7.27
N VAL A 138 3.92 12.76 -6.26
CA VAL A 138 5.37 13.04 -6.27
C VAL A 138 6.06 12.36 -7.45
N PHE A 139 5.70 11.11 -7.76
CA PHE A 139 6.36 10.31 -8.80
C PHE A 139 5.59 10.26 -10.13
N GLY A 140 4.55 11.09 -10.30
CA GLY A 140 3.82 11.22 -11.56
C GLY A 140 3.02 9.98 -11.96
N THR A 141 2.56 9.18 -10.99
CA THR A 141 1.70 8.00 -11.21
C THR A 141 0.28 8.20 -10.70
N PHE A 142 -0.13 9.44 -10.42
CA PHE A 142 -1.52 9.75 -10.04
C PHE A 142 -2.45 9.83 -11.26
N ALA A 143 -3.62 9.21 -11.18
CA ALA A 143 -4.71 9.36 -12.15
C ALA A 143 -6.03 9.57 -11.40
N ASP A 144 -6.86 10.51 -11.84
CA ASP A 144 -8.08 10.97 -11.16
C ASP A 144 -9.38 10.35 -11.68
N GLN A 145 -9.33 9.60 -12.79
CA GLN A 145 -10.50 9.03 -13.46
C GLN A 145 -10.48 7.50 -13.43
N MET A 146 -11.62 6.88 -13.13
CA MET A 146 -11.88 5.52 -13.62
C MET A 146 -11.98 5.61 -15.14
N PRO A 147 -11.13 4.93 -15.92
CA PRO A 147 -11.22 4.98 -17.37
C PRO A 147 -12.58 4.46 -17.82
N THR A 148 -13.19 5.12 -18.80
CA THR A 148 -14.36 4.57 -19.49
C THR A 148 -13.99 3.16 -19.98
N PRO A 149 -14.78 2.12 -19.66
CA PRO A 149 -14.50 0.76 -20.07
C PRO A 149 -14.14 0.67 -21.56
N ARG A 150 -13.09 -0.08 -21.91
CA ARG A 150 -12.49 -0.12 -23.25
C ARG A 150 -13.49 -0.51 -24.33
N HIS A 151 -14.48 -1.33 -23.96
CA HIS A 151 -15.57 -1.76 -24.83
C HIS A 151 -16.56 -0.63 -25.17
N LEU A 152 -16.69 0.38 -24.30
CA LEU A 152 -17.50 1.59 -24.56
C LEU A 152 -16.74 2.64 -25.37
N ARG A 153 -15.39 2.59 -25.41
CA ARG A 153 -14.58 3.51 -26.23
C ARG A 153 -14.59 3.18 -27.73
N ARG A 154 -15.03 1.98 -28.12
CA ARG A 154 -15.10 1.53 -29.54
C ARG A 154 -16.47 1.75 -30.21
N GLY A 155 -17.47 2.26 -29.50
CA GLY A 155 -18.82 2.52 -30.05
C GLY A 155 -18.98 3.86 -30.77
N GLY A 156 -17.91 4.62 -30.95
CA GLY A 156 -17.93 5.94 -31.59
C GLY A 156 -16.94 6.02 -32.74
N LYS A 157 -17.27 5.34 -33.85
CA LYS A 157 -16.96 5.71 -35.25
C LYS A 157 -17.51 4.63 -36.18
#